data_AF-A0A2S0KP58-F1
#
_entry.id   AF-A0A2S0KP58-F1
#
_cell.length_a   1.000
_cell.length_b   1.000
_cell.length_c   1.000
_cell.angle_alpha   90.00
_cell.angle_beta   90.00
_cell.angle_gamma   90.00
#
_symmetry.space_group_name_H-M   'P 1'
#
loop_
_entity.id
_entity.type
_entity.pdbx_description
1 polymer ?
#
loop_
_entity_poly.entity_id
_entity_poly.type
_entity_poly.pdbx_seq_one_letter_code
_entity_poly.pdbx_strand_id
1 'polypeptide(L)'
;MKKWSHLYDFKQNQSSKENFRWYDLYEDWDLIEASFAQQYGIRLRHEPYMPWSEFSALLTGLNHETPLGQIISIRSEDDKDMLKNFSAKEKKLRNEWRSKEAKRLIKDNPDIIESQLSGLQSALKAAYTN
;
A
#
# COMPACT_ATOMS: atom_id res chain seq x y z
N MET A 1 -8.35 3.32 -36.27
CA MET A 1 -7.16 2.54 -35.84
C MET A 1 -6.92 2.76 -34.35
N LYS A 2 -6.47 1.71 -33.66
CA LYS A 2 -6.32 1.51 -32.19
C LYS A 2 -5.68 2.70 -31.45
N LYS A 3 -6.34 3.21 -30.39
CA LYS A 3 -6.07 3.04 -28.93
C LYS A 3 -4.79 3.75 -28.39
N TRP A 4 -4.94 4.16 -27.12
CA TRP A 4 -3.92 4.44 -26.09
C TRP A 4 -3.49 5.92 -25.91
N SER A 5 -4.22 6.64 -25.07
CA SER A 5 -3.70 7.82 -24.34
C SER A 5 -4.12 7.83 -22.86
N HIS A 6 -4.29 6.65 -22.26
CA HIS A 6 -4.50 6.46 -20.80
C HIS A 6 -3.26 5.85 -20.15
N LEU A 7 -2.07 6.24 -20.59
CA LEU A 7 -0.82 5.93 -19.92
C LEU A 7 -0.20 7.28 -19.55
N TYR A 8 0.16 7.43 -18.26
CA TYR A 8 0.72 8.62 -17.61
C TYR A 8 -0.26 9.63 -17.00
N ASP A 9 -1.09 9.18 -16.06
CA ASP A 9 -1.62 10.04 -15.00
C ASP A 9 -1.04 9.64 -13.63
N PHE A 10 0.28 9.84 -13.46
CA PHE A 10 0.92 9.88 -12.13
C PHE A 10 1.01 11.33 -11.64
N LYS A 11 -0.12 12.04 -11.67
CA LYS A 11 -0.26 13.34 -11.02
C LYS A 11 -1.57 13.42 -10.24
N GLN A 12 -1.71 12.55 -9.23
CA GLN A 12 -2.71 12.76 -8.18
C GLN A 12 -2.08 13.53 -7.01
N ASN A 13 -2.28 14.84 -7.06
CA ASN A 13 -2.69 15.69 -5.94
C ASN A 13 -2.05 15.39 -4.56
N GLN A 14 -0.87 15.97 -4.31
CA GLN A 14 -0.16 15.95 -3.02
C GLN A 14 -0.71 16.97 -2.00
N SER A 15 -1.98 16.83 -1.62
CA SER A 15 -2.47 17.54 -0.44
C SER A 15 -3.56 16.72 0.25
N SER A 16 -3.22 16.22 1.44
CA SER A 16 -4.10 15.69 2.51
C SER A 16 -4.82 14.34 2.33
N LYS A 17 -4.23 13.36 1.63
CA LYS A 17 -4.56 11.94 1.89
C LYS A 17 -3.43 11.35 2.72
N GLU A 18 -3.78 10.69 3.83
CA GLU A 18 -2.80 9.91 4.59
C GLU A 18 -1.96 9.07 3.62
N ASN A 19 -0.63 9.14 3.76
CA ASN A 19 0.29 8.36 2.95
C ASN A 19 0.09 6.88 3.30
N PHE A 20 -0.94 6.25 2.74
CA PHE A 20 -1.16 4.82 2.89
C PHE A 20 0.04 4.11 2.28
N ARG A 21 0.86 3.56 3.18
CA ARG A 21 2.05 2.81 2.83
C ARG A 21 1.60 1.39 2.54
N TRP A 22 1.78 0.93 1.29
CA TRP A 22 1.39 -0.41 0.86
C TRP A 22 2.51 -1.45 0.98
N TYR A 23 3.72 -0.99 1.32
CA TYR A 23 4.88 -1.84 1.60
C TYR A 23 5.82 -1.17 2.59
N ASP A 24 6.54 -1.98 3.36
CA ASP A 24 7.59 -1.54 4.27
C ASP A 24 8.96 -1.99 3.79
N LEU A 25 9.94 -1.07 3.76
CA LEU A 25 11.28 -1.34 3.21
C LEU A 25 12.03 -2.43 3.98
N TYR A 26 11.76 -2.57 5.27
CA TYR A 26 12.43 -3.55 6.12
C TYR A 26 11.65 -4.87 6.14
N GLU A 27 10.32 -4.81 6.26
CA GLU A 27 9.50 -6.01 6.40
C GLU A 27 9.27 -6.72 5.08
N ASP A 28 9.24 -5.99 3.97
CA ASP A 28 9.08 -6.52 2.63
C ASP A 28 10.44 -6.59 1.87
N TRP A 29 11.58 -6.55 2.58
CA TRP A 29 12.91 -6.56 1.95
C TRP A 29 13.13 -7.77 1.02
N ASP A 30 12.72 -8.97 1.46
CA ASP A 30 12.87 -10.18 0.64
C ASP A 30 12.01 -10.09 -0.65
N LEU A 31 10.86 -9.44 -0.59
CA LEU A 31 10.01 -9.18 -1.77
C LEU A 31 10.65 -8.16 -2.69
N ILE A 32 11.27 -7.11 -2.14
CA ILE A 32 12.04 -6.12 -2.89
C ILE A 32 13.20 -6.80 -3.61
N GLU A 33 14.00 -7.60 -2.91
CA GLU A 33 15.14 -8.33 -3.48
C GLU A 33 14.69 -9.28 -4.60
N ALA A 34 13.64 -10.06 -4.36
CA ALA A 34 13.08 -10.96 -5.38
C ALA A 34 12.54 -10.19 -6.60
N SER A 35 11.94 -9.01 -6.39
CA SER A 35 11.41 -8.17 -7.46
C SER A 35 12.52 -7.55 -8.32
N PHE A 36 13.61 -7.09 -7.70
CA PHE A 36 14.78 -6.60 -8.41
C PHE A 36 15.44 -7.72 -9.23
N ALA A 37 15.56 -8.91 -8.65
CA ALA A 37 16.11 -10.06 -9.36
C ALA A 37 15.22 -10.49 -10.54
N GLN A 38 13.89 -10.51 -10.36
CA GLN A 38 12.94 -10.88 -11.40
C GLN A 38 12.90 -9.87 -12.55
N GLN A 39 12.78 -8.58 -12.25
CA GLN A 39 12.54 -7.56 -13.28
C GLN A 39 13.81 -7.05 -13.93
N TYR A 40 14.87 -6.84 -13.15
CA TYR A 40 16.11 -6.21 -13.61
C TYR A 40 17.28 -7.18 -13.69
N GLY A 41 17.13 -8.41 -13.19
CA GLY A 41 18.26 -9.35 -13.05
C GLY A 41 19.26 -8.95 -11.96
N ILE A 42 18.91 -7.98 -11.11
CA ILE A 42 19.80 -7.41 -10.09
C ILE A 42 19.64 -8.18 -8.78
N ARG A 43 20.74 -8.72 -8.25
CA ARG A 43 20.78 -9.29 -6.90
C ARG A 43 21.32 -8.24 -5.94
N LEU A 44 20.44 -7.57 -5.20
CA LEU A 44 20.80 -6.43 -4.34
C LEU A 44 21.94 -6.73 -3.36
N ARG A 45 22.03 -7.95 -2.81
CA ARG A 45 23.15 -8.36 -1.94
C ARG A 45 24.53 -8.31 -2.60
N HIS A 46 24.58 -8.35 -3.93
CA HIS A 46 25.82 -8.28 -4.71
C HIS A 46 26.11 -6.88 -5.25
N GLU A 47 25.26 -5.89 -4.97
CA GLU A 47 25.40 -4.50 -5.40
C GLU A 47 25.68 -3.56 -4.21
N PRO A 48 26.86 -3.62 -3.58
CA PRO A 48 27.16 -2.85 -2.36
C PRO A 48 27.29 -1.34 -2.60
N TYR A 49 27.43 -0.90 -3.85
CA TYR A 49 27.70 0.50 -4.21
C TYR A 49 26.54 1.18 -4.95
N MET A 50 25.35 0.58 -4.97
CA MET A 50 24.19 1.16 -5.64
C MET A 50 23.80 2.50 -4.97
N PRO A 51 23.80 3.63 -5.70
CA PRO A 51 23.33 4.90 -5.18
C PRO A 51 21.86 4.81 -4.75
N TRP A 52 21.51 5.47 -3.64
CA TRP A 52 20.15 5.46 -3.13
C TRP A 52 19.11 5.99 -4.14
N SER A 53 19.50 6.98 -4.95
CA SER A 53 18.65 7.52 -6.02
C SER A 53 18.34 6.48 -7.09
N GLU A 54 19.32 5.66 -7.47
CA GLU A 54 19.16 4.56 -8.42
C GLU A 54 18.28 3.46 -7.85
N PHE A 55 18.56 3.03 -6.61
CA PHE A 55 17.69 2.08 -5.90
C PHE A 55 16.24 2.55 -5.85
N SER A 56 16.02 3.82 -5.51
CA SER A 56 14.68 4.42 -5.44
C SER A 56 13.99 4.46 -6.80
N ALA A 57 14.72 4.81 -7.86
CA ALA A 57 14.21 4.81 -9.22
C ALA A 57 13.81 3.40 -9.69
N LEU A 58 14.64 2.39 -9.42
CA LEU A 58 14.35 0.99 -9.74
C LEU A 58 13.17 0.45 -8.93
N LEU A 59 13.11 0.76 -7.64
CA LEU A 59 12.03 0.32 -6.74
C LEU A 59 10.68 0.90 -7.16
N THR A 60 10.63 2.19 -7.48
CA THR A 60 9.39 2.85 -7.97
C THR A 60 9.01 2.40 -9.38
N GLY A 61 9.97 1.90 -10.16
CA GLY A 61 9.75 1.31 -11.49
C GLY A 61 9.31 -0.16 -11.49
N LEU A 62 9.13 -0.81 -10.34
CA LEU A 62 8.66 -2.20 -10.29
C LEU A 62 7.25 -2.35 -10.86
N ASN A 63 7.06 -3.37 -11.68
CA ASN A 63 5.75 -3.70 -12.23
C ASN A 63 4.91 -4.52 -11.24
N HIS A 64 3.61 -4.64 -11.53
CA HIS A 64 2.64 -5.39 -10.70
C HIS A 64 2.84 -6.91 -10.75
N GLU A 65 3.59 -7.43 -11.71
CA GLU A 65 3.88 -8.87 -11.86
C GLU A 65 5.05 -9.32 -10.98
N THR A 66 5.82 -8.38 -10.44
CA THR A 66 6.87 -8.67 -9.46
C THR A 66 6.30 -9.14 -8.13
N PRO A 67 7.05 -9.90 -7.32
CA PRO A 67 6.59 -10.35 -6.01
C PRO A 67 6.10 -9.21 -5.11
N LEU A 68 6.81 -8.09 -5.09
CA LEU A 68 6.37 -6.90 -4.35
C LEU A 68 5.13 -6.26 -5.00
N GLY A 69 5.12 -6.15 -6.33
CA GLY A 69 4.00 -5.60 -7.09
C GLY A 69 2.68 -6.34 -6.85
N GLN A 70 2.71 -7.67 -6.77
CA GLN A 70 1.55 -8.50 -6.47
C GLN A 70 1.02 -8.24 -5.04
N ILE A 71 1.94 -8.16 -4.07
CA ILE A 71 1.59 -7.89 -2.66
C ILE A 71 0.99 -6.48 -2.51
N ILE A 72 1.59 -5.47 -3.16
CA ILE A 72 1.06 -4.10 -3.18
C ILE A 72 -0.34 -4.09 -3.81
N SER A 73 -0.55 -4.81 -4.92
CA SER A 73 -1.85 -4.90 -5.58
C SER A 73 -2.92 -5.46 -4.64
N ILE A 74 -2.62 -6.53 -3.90
CA ILE A 74 -3.55 -7.11 -2.92
C ILE A 74 -3.83 -6.14 -1.76
N ARG A 75 -2.81 -5.46 -1.22
CA ARG A 75 -2.94 -4.57 -0.06
C ARG A 75 -3.71 -3.29 -0.41
N SER A 76 -3.46 -2.73 -1.59
CA SER A 76 -4.04 -1.48 -2.08
C SER A 76 -5.42 -1.63 -2.72
N GLU A 77 -5.88 -2.86 -3.02
CA GLU A 77 -7.16 -3.08 -3.67
C GLU A 77 -8.35 -2.59 -2.82
N ASP A 78 -9.23 -1.83 -3.47
CA ASP A 78 -10.44 -1.22 -2.92
C ASP A 78 -11.69 -1.46 -3.78
N ASP A 79 -11.56 -2.00 -5.00
CA ASP A 79 -12.69 -2.36 -5.84
C ASP A 79 -13.48 -3.53 -5.23
N LYS A 80 -14.76 -3.29 -4.95
CA LYS A 80 -15.65 -4.26 -4.31
C LYS A 80 -15.84 -5.53 -5.12
N ASP A 81 -15.83 -5.45 -6.45
CA ASP A 81 -16.01 -6.61 -7.32
C ASP A 81 -14.74 -7.45 -7.39
N MET A 82 -13.57 -6.81 -7.37
CA MET A 82 -12.29 -7.51 -7.23
C MET A 82 -12.16 -8.20 -5.88
N LEU A 83 -12.50 -7.51 -4.79
CA LEU A 83 -12.39 -8.03 -3.42
C LEU A 83 -13.29 -9.25 -3.16
N LYS A 84 -14.45 -9.36 -3.83
CA LYS A 84 -15.31 -10.55 -3.75
C LYS A 84 -14.56 -11.81 -4.22
N ASN A 85 -13.78 -11.66 -5.28
CA ASN A 85 -13.05 -12.74 -5.94
C ASN A 85 -11.73 -13.10 -5.25
N PHE A 86 -11.28 -12.34 -4.25
CA PHE A 86 -10.08 -12.67 -3.49
C PHE A 86 -10.21 -14.03 -2.79
N SER A 87 -9.15 -14.83 -2.90
CA SER A 87 -8.93 -16.04 -2.12
C SER A 87 -8.86 -15.74 -0.62
N ALA A 88 -8.99 -16.77 0.20
CA ALA A 88 -8.83 -16.65 1.65
C ALA A 88 -7.43 -16.12 2.04
N LYS A 89 -6.39 -16.49 1.28
CA LYS A 89 -5.02 -16.04 1.51
C LYS A 89 -4.85 -14.55 1.23
N GLU A 90 -5.38 -14.06 0.12
CA GLU A 90 -5.33 -12.64 -0.25
C GLU A 90 -6.11 -11.77 0.75
N LYS A 91 -7.30 -12.22 1.14
CA LYS A 91 -8.11 -11.57 2.20
C LYS A 91 -7.33 -11.49 3.51
N LYS A 92 -6.69 -12.58 3.93
CA LYS A 92 -5.86 -12.63 5.13
C LYS A 92 -4.70 -11.63 5.04
N LEU A 93 -3.91 -11.67 3.97
CA LEU A 93 -2.77 -10.78 3.75
C LEU A 93 -3.19 -9.30 3.84
N ARG A 94 -4.29 -8.94 3.17
CA ARG A 94 -4.83 -7.58 3.16
C ARG A 94 -5.29 -7.15 4.56
N ASN A 95 -6.03 -8.01 5.26
CA ASN A 95 -6.56 -7.70 6.59
C ASN A 95 -5.45 -7.56 7.63
N GLU A 96 -4.41 -8.40 7.57
CA GLU A 96 -3.23 -8.30 8.43
C GLU A 96 -2.50 -6.97 8.22
N TRP A 97 -2.29 -6.56 6.95
CA TRP A 97 -1.68 -5.28 6.64
C TRP A 97 -2.51 -4.10 7.16
N ARG A 98 -3.81 -4.07 6.89
CA ARG A 98 -4.69 -2.97 7.36
C ARG A 98 -4.77 -2.89 8.87
N SER A 99 -4.83 -4.04 9.55
CA SER A 99 -4.82 -4.07 11.01
C SER A 99 -3.52 -3.52 11.58
N LYS A 100 -2.41 -3.77 10.90
CA LYS A 100 -1.09 -3.25 11.28
C LYS A 100 -0.98 -1.75 11.06
N GLU A 101 -1.40 -1.26 9.89
CA GLU A 101 -1.41 0.17 9.58
C GLU A 101 -2.31 0.94 10.54
N ALA A 102 -3.50 0.42 10.87
CA ALA A 102 -4.38 1.02 11.87
C ALA A 102 -3.69 1.16 13.25
N LYS A 103 -2.94 0.13 13.68
CA LYS A 103 -2.16 0.19 14.92
C LYS A 103 -1.01 1.20 14.84
N ARG A 104 -0.33 1.32 13.69
CA ARG A 104 0.72 2.32 13.48
C ARG A 104 0.16 3.74 13.55
N LEU A 105 -0.95 4.00 12.85
CA LEU A 105 -1.63 5.30 12.88
C LEU A 105 -2.01 5.73 14.30
N ILE A 106 -2.57 4.81 15.10
CA ILE A 106 -2.91 5.05 16.50
C ILE A 106 -1.66 5.36 17.34
N LYS A 107 -0.59 4.59 17.14
CA LYS A 107 0.66 4.76 17.88
C LYS A 107 1.33 6.11 17.57
N ASP A 108 1.34 6.49 16.31
CA ASP A 108 2.01 7.70 15.83
C ASP A 108 1.17 8.96 16.11
N ASN A 109 -0.16 8.82 16.24
CA ASN A 109 -1.09 9.90 16.52
C ASN A 109 -2.17 9.47 17.55
N PRO A 110 -1.85 9.47 18.85
CA PRO A 110 -2.77 8.99 19.89
C PRO A 110 -4.09 9.77 19.97
N ASP A 111 -4.06 11.07 19.62
CA ASP A 111 -5.22 11.96 19.65
C ASP A 111 -6.30 11.60 18.60
N ILE A 112 -5.94 10.81 17.58
CA ILE A 112 -6.90 10.32 16.57
C ILE A 112 -7.99 9.47 17.24
N ILE A 113 -7.67 8.72 18.30
CA ILE A 113 -8.66 7.89 19.00
C ILE A 113 -9.75 8.79 19.61
N GLU A 114 -9.37 9.89 20.25
CA GLU A 114 -10.32 10.79 20.91
C GLU A 114 -11.27 11.43 19.90
N SER A 115 -10.74 11.93 18.78
CA SER A 115 -11.53 12.47 17.68
C SER A 115 -12.48 11.43 17.06
N GLN A 116 -12.05 10.17 16.93
CA GLN A 116 -12.90 9.10 16.38
C GLN A 116 -14.01 8.70 17.36
N LEU A 117 -13.71 8.60 18.65
CA LEU A 117 -14.70 8.30 19.70
C LEU A 117 -15.76 9.40 19.81
N SER A 118 -15.37 10.68 19.75
CA SER A 118 -16.32 11.80 19.77
C SER A 118 -17.25 11.80 18.55
N GLY A 119 -16.72 11.47 17.37
CA GLY A 119 -17.50 11.32 16.14
C GLY A 119 -18.52 10.18 16.25
N LEU A 120 -18.09 9.03 16.77
CA LEU A 120 -18.95 7.87 16.99
C LEU A 120 -20.06 8.16 18.01
N GLN A 121 -19.75 8.81 19.12
CA GLN A 121 -20.74 9.24 20.11
C GLN A 121 -21.80 10.17 19.49
N SER A 122 -21.39 11.09 18.64
CA SER A 122 -22.29 12.04 17.98
C SER A 122 -23.22 11.33 16.98
N ALA A 123 -22.67 10.39 16.19
CA ALA A 123 -23.46 9.60 15.25
C ALA A 123 -24.50 8.71 15.96
N LEU A 124 -24.11 8.05 17.06
CA LEU A 124 -25.02 7.24 17.87
C LEU A 124 -26.13 8.07 18.52
N LYS A 125 -25.80 9.26 19.06
CA LYS A 125 -26.80 10.19 19.60
C LYS A 125 -27.82 10.58 18.53
N ALA A 126 -27.36 10.96 17.34
CA ALA A 126 -28.23 11.34 16.22
C ALA A 126 -29.16 10.20 15.77
N ALA A 127 -28.68 8.95 15.80
CA ALA A 127 -29.47 7.79 15.43
C ALA A 127 -30.54 7.40 16.46
N TYR A 128 -30.37 7.78 17.74
CA TYR A 128 -31.32 7.51 18.82
C TYR A 128 -32.36 8.63 19.03
N THR A 129 -32.07 9.84 18.55
CA THR A 129 -32.98 11.01 18.65
C THR A 129 -33.96 11.16 17.48
N ASN A 130 -34.02 10.17 16.58
CA ASN A 130 -34.96 10.08 15.46
C ASN A 130 -35.89 8.89 15.66
#